data_AF-A0A7J4PP12-F1
#
_entry.id   AF-A0A7J4PP12-F1
#
_cell.length_a   1.000
_cell.length_b   1.000
_cell.length_c   1.000
_cell.angle_alpha   90.00
_cell.angle_beta   90.00
_cell.angle_gamma   90.00
#
_symmetry.space_group_name_H-M   'P 1'
#
loop_
_entity.id
_entity.type
_entity.pdbx_description
1 polymer ?
#
loop_
_entity_poly.entity_id
_entity_poly.type
_entity_poly.pdbx_seq_one_letter_code
_entity_poly.pdbx_strand_id
1 'polypeptide(L)'
;MTLLALFALPLNLSANSTRSALDWFGQHLDANNPWMVAVVGGAISAVLAAVILYLLFERRKEKRAKGSLKRQIEDLGNSPNSSDAKKIEETIAKYDELLKKTSETDVYGHIKFNLGKCRFNLAILGHDKENDLKEAIQAYKDALNTFSIKKDPANYATTQNNLGNAYSTLAEV
;
A
#
# COMPACT_ATOMS: atom_id res chain seq x y z
N MET A 1 53.31 6.46 -11.54
CA MET A 1 53.19 4.98 -11.51
C MET A 1 52.66 4.62 -10.12
N THR A 2 51.45 4.14 -9.86
CA THR A 2 50.45 3.38 -10.63
C THR A 2 49.06 3.66 -10.02
N LEU A 3 48.18 4.33 -10.77
CA LEU A 3 46.82 4.72 -10.36
C LEU A 3 45.76 3.82 -11.03
N LEU A 4 46.06 2.53 -11.14
CA LEU A 4 45.26 1.53 -11.86
C LEU A 4 45.15 0.21 -11.07
N ALA A 5 44.56 0.26 -9.87
CA ALA A 5 44.20 -0.94 -9.13
C ALA A 5 42.81 -0.84 -8.46
N LEU A 6 41.96 0.11 -8.87
CA LEU A 6 40.68 0.35 -8.20
C LEU A 6 39.46 -0.28 -8.90
N PHE A 7 39.63 -1.04 -9.98
CA PHE A 7 38.51 -1.51 -10.81
C PHE A 7 38.52 -3.02 -11.09
N ALA A 8 38.93 -3.83 -10.12
CA ALA A 8 38.79 -5.28 -10.21
C ALA A 8 38.47 -5.89 -8.84
N LEU A 9 37.25 -5.68 -8.35
CA LEU A 9 36.68 -6.56 -7.34
C LEU A 9 35.64 -7.45 -8.01
N PRO A 10 35.89 -8.77 -8.14
CA PRO A 10 34.85 -9.70 -8.56
C PRO A 10 33.74 -9.69 -7.51
N LEU A 11 32.49 -9.64 -7.97
CA LEU A 11 31.25 -9.67 -7.19
C LEU A 11 31.03 -11.02 -6.47
N ASN A 12 32.02 -11.49 -5.69
CA ASN A 12 31.92 -12.68 -4.86
C ASN A 12 32.65 -12.45 -3.54
N LEU A 13 31.99 -11.75 -2.62
CA LEU A 13 32.55 -11.40 -1.31
C LEU A 13 32.38 -12.59 -0.34
N SER A 14 33.46 -13.31 -0.06
CA SER A 14 33.54 -14.21 1.09
C SER A 14 33.90 -13.43 2.36
N ALA A 15 33.55 -13.93 3.54
CA ALA A 15 33.81 -13.23 4.80
C ALA A 15 35.32 -12.93 5.06
N ASN A 16 36.24 -13.64 4.39
CA ASN A 16 37.68 -13.37 4.50
C ASN A 16 38.13 -12.18 3.63
N SER A 17 37.48 -11.90 2.50
CA SER A 17 37.89 -10.78 1.64
C SER A 17 37.48 -9.42 2.21
N THR A 18 36.35 -9.36 2.94
CA THR A 18 35.92 -8.15 3.64
C THR A 18 36.85 -7.80 4.81
N ARG A 19 37.34 -8.80 5.54
CA ARG A 19 38.26 -8.61 6.68
C ARG A 19 39.62 -8.07 6.23
N SER A 20 40.21 -8.65 5.18
CA SER A 20 41.49 -8.17 4.63
C SER A 20 41.40 -6.75 4.06
N ALA A 21 40.26 -6.39 3.46
CA ALA A 21 40.05 -5.03 2.98
C ALA A 21 39.98 -4.03 4.15
N LEU A 22 39.23 -4.35 5.21
CA LEU A 22 39.12 -3.50 6.40
C LEU A 22 40.47 -3.28 7.10
N ASP A 23 41.28 -4.33 7.22
CA ASP A 23 42.62 -4.24 7.82
C ASP A 23 43.55 -3.34 6.98
N TRP A 24 43.50 -3.47 5.65
CA TRP A 24 44.27 -2.61 4.74
C TRP A 24 43.85 -1.14 4.86
N PHE A 25 42.54 -0.87 4.88
CA PHE A 25 42.02 0.49 5.08
C PHE A 25 42.41 1.06 6.44
N GLY A 26 42.32 0.28 7.52
CA GLY A 26 42.69 0.71 8.87
C GLY A 26 44.16 1.13 9.00
N GLN A 27 45.05 0.54 8.20
CA GLN A 27 46.48 0.90 8.19
C GLN A 27 46.82 2.10 7.28
N HIS A 28 45.98 2.40 6.27
CA HIS A 28 46.28 3.41 5.24
C HIS A 28 45.32 4.62 5.27
N LEU A 29 44.29 4.62 6.11
CA LEU A 29 43.44 5.80 6.35
C LEU A 29 44.15 6.75 7.32
N ASP A 30 44.66 7.87 6.79
CA ASP A 30 45.15 8.98 7.60
C ASP A 30 44.11 10.11 7.62
N ALA A 31 43.47 10.31 8.77
CA ALA A 31 42.47 11.36 8.99
C ALA A 31 43.07 12.78 8.98
N ASN A 32 44.39 12.92 9.09
CA ASN A 32 45.07 14.20 9.01
C ASN A 32 45.45 14.58 7.56
N ASN A 33 45.29 13.68 6.60
CA ASN A 33 45.56 13.95 5.18
C ASN A 33 44.32 14.59 4.50
N PRO A 34 44.38 15.88 4.09
CA PRO A 34 43.22 16.58 3.55
C PRO A 34 42.64 15.93 2.28
N TRP A 35 43.48 15.34 1.43
CA TRP A 35 43.04 14.66 0.21
C TRP A 35 42.27 13.37 0.52
N MET A 36 42.75 12.58 1.48
CA MET A 36 42.08 11.33 1.89
C MET A 36 40.72 11.60 2.50
N VAL A 37 40.61 12.61 3.38
CA VAL A 37 39.34 13.02 3.97
C VAL A 37 38.35 13.48 2.90
N ALA A 38 38.80 14.24 1.89
CA ALA A 38 37.96 14.69 0.79
C ALA A 38 37.41 13.53 -0.05
N VAL A 39 38.23 12.53 -0.38
CA VAL A 39 37.82 11.35 -1.17
C VAL A 39 36.85 10.47 -0.39
N VAL A 40 37.17 10.13 0.86
CA VAL A 40 36.32 9.27 1.69
C VAL A 40 35.00 9.97 2.03
N GLY A 41 35.04 11.25 2.40
CA GLY A 41 33.84 12.05 2.66
C GLY A 41 32.95 12.18 1.42
N GLY A 42 33.53 12.37 0.24
CA GLY A 42 32.81 12.40 -1.03
C GLY A 42 32.12 11.07 -1.35
N ALA A 43 32.82 9.94 -1.15
CA ALA A 43 32.26 8.61 -1.37
C ALA A 43 31.07 8.32 -0.43
N ILE A 44 31.19 8.63 0.87
CA ILE A 44 30.10 8.48 1.84
C ILE A 44 28.90 9.35 1.45
N SER A 45 29.15 10.60 1.07
CA SER A 45 28.10 11.54 0.66
C SER A 45 27.35 11.04 -0.58
N ALA A 46 28.07 10.47 -1.56
CA ALA A 46 27.47 9.90 -2.76
C ALA A 46 26.60 8.67 -2.45
N VAL A 47 27.05 7.79 -1.56
CA VAL A 47 26.26 6.62 -1.12
C VAL A 47 25.00 7.06 -0.38
N LEU A 48 25.12 8.02 0.55
CA LEU A 48 23.97 8.57 1.27
C LEU A 48 22.97 9.22 0.30
N ALA A 49 23.44 10.01 -0.66
CA ALA A 49 22.59 10.61 -1.68
C ALA A 49 21.88 9.54 -2.52
N ALA A 50 22.58 8.48 -2.92
CA ALA A 50 22.00 7.36 -3.68
C ALA A 50 20.92 6.62 -2.87
N VAL A 51 21.18 6.36 -1.58
CA VAL A 51 20.19 5.75 -0.67
C VAL A 51 18.97 6.65 -0.50
N ILE A 52 19.17 7.95 -0.28
CA ILE A 52 18.06 8.92 -0.17
C ILE A 52 17.25 8.95 -1.47
N LEU A 53 17.91 9.03 -2.64
CA LEU A 53 17.25 9.02 -3.94
C LEU A 53 16.46 7.73 -4.18
N TYR A 54 17.04 6.58 -3.81
CA TYR A 54 16.37 5.29 -3.90
C TYR A 54 15.09 5.26 -3.03
N LEU A 55 15.18 5.68 -1.77
CA LEU A 55 14.02 5.75 -0.87
C LEU A 55 12.95 6.73 -1.37
N LEU A 56 13.34 7.88 -1.91
CA LEU A 56 12.42 8.85 -2.51
C LEU A 56 11.74 8.29 -3.76
N PHE A 57 12.48 7.56 -4.59
CA PHE A 57 11.95 6.92 -5.79
C PHE A 57 10.90 5.85 -5.44
N GLU A 58 11.17 5.02 -4.45
CA GLU A 58 10.24 3.98 -4.03
C GLU A 58 8.96 4.58 -3.40
N ARG A 59 9.10 5.61 -2.56
CA ARG A 59 7.95 6.39 -2.05
C ARG A 59 7.14 7.05 -3.17
N ARG A 60 7.78 7.51 -4.26
CA ARG A 60 7.08 8.10 -5.41
C ARG A 60 6.29 7.05 -6.20
N LYS A 61 6.83 5.86 -6.41
CA LYS A 61 6.10 4.75 -7.04
C LYS A 61 4.84 4.38 -6.24
N GLU A 62 5.00 4.24 -4.93
CA GLU A 62 3.89 3.93 -4.02
C GLU A 62 2.78 5.00 -4.09
N LYS A 63 3.14 6.28 -4.00
CA LYS A 63 2.18 7.39 -4.13
C LYS A 63 1.45 7.39 -5.46
N ARG A 64 2.13 7.09 -6.57
CA ARG A 64 1.51 6.98 -7.91
C ARG A 64 0.54 5.81 -7.98
N ALA A 65 0.92 4.65 -7.45
CA ALA A 65 0.05 3.48 -7.38
C ALA A 65 -1.22 3.76 -6.58
N LYS A 66 -1.08 4.38 -5.40
CA LYS A 66 -2.21 4.83 -4.56
C LYS A 66 -3.12 5.82 -5.30
N GLY A 67 -2.54 6.77 -6.03
CA GLY A 67 -3.31 7.73 -6.84
C GLY A 67 -4.11 7.07 -7.96
N SER A 68 -3.53 6.10 -8.67
CA SER A 68 -4.23 5.31 -9.70
C SER A 68 -5.39 4.51 -9.09
N LEU A 69 -5.15 3.89 -7.95
CA LEU A 69 -6.15 3.09 -7.25
C LEU A 69 -7.33 3.94 -6.76
N LYS A 70 -7.05 5.13 -6.19
CA LYS A 70 -8.09 6.06 -5.76
C LYS A 70 -9.02 6.45 -6.91
N ARG A 71 -8.48 6.70 -8.12
CA ARG A 71 -9.27 7.01 -9.31
C ARG A 71 -10.16 5.85 -9.72
N GLN A 72 -9.64 4.62 -9.73
CA GLN A 72 -10.45 3.43 -10.06
C GLN A 72 -11.62 3.25 -9.07
N ILE A 73 -11.41 3.53 -7.79
CA ILE A 73 -12.49 3.49 -6.78
C ILE A 73 -13.53 4.58 -7.04
N GLU A 74 -13.09 5.78 -7.39
CA GLU A 74 -13.96 6.92 -7.70
C GLU A 74 -14.80 6.67 -8.96
N ASP A 75 -14.19 6.12 -10.01
CA ASP A 75 -14.89 5.71 -11.24
C ASP A 75 -15.98 4.67 -10.96
N LEU A 76 -15.74 3.78 -9.99
CA LEU A 76 -16.71 2.78 -9.55
C LEU A 76 -17.76 3.34 -8.56
N GLY A 77 -17.59 4.56 -8.03
CA GLY A 77 -18.35 5.07 -6.87
C GLY A 77 -19.88 5.11 -7.05
N ASN A 78 -20.36 5.23 -8.28
CA ASN A 78 -21.80 5.20 -8.60
C ASN A 78 -22.34 3.79 -8.90
N SER A 79 -21.46 2.85 -9.19
CA SER A 79 -21.82 1.50 -9.63
C SER A 79 -22.57 0.65 -8.58
N PRO A 80 -22.30 0.79 -7.26
CA PRO A 80 -23.08 0.07 -6.24
C PRO A 80 -24.58 0.32 -6.33
N ASN A 81 -25.03 1.50 -6.78
CA ASN A 81 -26.45 1.87 -6.82
C ASN A 81 -27.17 1.40 -8.10
N SER A 82 -26.60 0.47 -8.86
CA SER A 82 -27.24 -0.06 -10.07
C SER A 82 -28.46 -0.91 -9.73
N SER A 83 -29.51 -0.86 -10.56
CA SER A 83 -30.65 -1.78 -10.48
C SER A 83 -30.40 -3.14 -11.16
N ASP A 84 -29.22 -3.31 -11.77
CA ASP A 84 -28.83 -4.49 -12.53
C ASP A 84 -27.85 -5.32 -11.67
N ALA A 85 -28.32 -6.46 -11.16
CA ALA A 85 -27.54 -7.34 -10.29
C ALA A 85 -26.21 -7.76 -10.92
N LYS A 86 -26.21 -8.03 -12.24
CA LYS A 86 -25.01 -8.45 -12.95
C LYS A 86 -23.93 -7.36 -12.95
N LYS A 87 -24.32 -6.09 -13.11
CA LYS A 87 -23.38 -4.96 -13.02
C LYS A 87 -22.80 -4.80 -11.62
N ILE A 88 -23.59 -5.10 -10.59
CA ILE A 88 -23.13 -5.07 -9.21
C ILE A 88 -22.10 -6.20 -8.97
N GLU A 89 -22.36 -7.42 -9.45
CA GLU A 89 -21.41 -8.54 -9.36
C GLU A 89 -20.09 -8.24 -10.09
N GLU A 90 -20.16 -7.68 -11.31
CA GLU A 90 -18.98 -7.23 -12.05
C GLU A 90 -18.18 -6.17 -11.27
N THR A 91 -18.88 -5.30 -10.52
CA THR A 91 -18.26 -4.29 -9.67
C THR A 91 -17.60 -4.90 -8.44
N ILE A 92 -18.23 -5.89 -7.81
CA ILE A 92 -17.65 -6.64 -6.69
C ILE A 92 -16.35 -7.32 -7.15
N ALA A 93 -16.37 -7.99 -8.30
CA ALA A 93 -15.18 -8.63 -8.86
C ALA A 93 -14.01 -7.65 -9.08
N LYS A 94 -14.32 -6.43 -9.55
CA LYS A 94 -13.31 -5.36 -9.67
C LYS A 94 -12.78 -4.95 -8.30
N TYR A 95 -13.63 -4.71 -7.31
CA TYR A 95 -13.20 -4.37 -5.95
C TYR A 95 -12.33 -5.46 -5.31
N ASP A 96 -12.65 -6.74 -5.52
CA ASP A 96 -11.83 -7.85 -5.04
C ASP A 96 -10.45 -7.91 -5.72
N GLU A 97 -10.38 -7.60 -7.02
CA GLU A 97 -9.11 -7.45 -7.73
C GLU A 97 -8.28 -6.29 -7.15
N LEU A 98 -8.93 -5.19 -6.80
CA LEU A 98 -8.27 -4.05 -6.15
C LEU A 98 -7.73 -4.42 -4.76
N LEU A 99 -8.50 -5.19 -3.97
CA LEU A 99 -8.09 -5.63 -2.64
C LEU A 99 -6.82 -6.49 -2.67
N LYS A 100 -6.67 -7.36 -3.68
CA LYS A 100 -5.45 -8.16 -3.88
C LYS A 100 -4.19 -7.30 -4.06
N LYS A 101 -4.34 -6.07 -4.55
CA LYS A 101 -3.23 -5.13 -4.80
C LYS A 101 -2.95 -4.22 -3.60
N THR A 102 -3.80 -4.17 -2.58
CA THR A 102 -3.86 -3.02 -1.67
C THR A 102 -4.15 -3.33 -0.18
N SER A 103 -3.73 -4.50 0.29
CA SER A 103 -4.05 -5.02 1.64
C SER A 103 -3.67 -4.11 2.83
N GLU A 104 -2.82 -3.09 2.65
CA GLU A 104 -2.34 -2.21 3.74
C GLU A 104 -2.61 -0.69 3.53
N THR A 105 -3.53 -0.31 2.64
CA THR A 105 -3.67 1.10 2.24
C THR A 105 -4.88 1.80 2.90
N ASP A 106 -4.78 3.13 3.11
CA ASP A 106 -5.92 3.98 3.54
C ASP A 106 -7.19 3.79 2.68
N VAL A 107 -7.06 3.37 1.42
CA VAL A 107 -8.20 3.12 0.52
C VAL A 107 -8.95 1.82 0.81
N TYR A 108 -8.39 0.93 1.64
CA TYR A 108 -9.01 -0.33 2.04
C TYR A 108 -10.40 -0.11 2.64
N GLY A 109 -10.53 0.87 3.54
CA GLY A 109 -11.81 1.22 4.16
C GLY A 109 -12.87 1.65 3.15
N HIS A 110 -12.49 2.43 2.14
CA HIS A 110 -13.39 2.85 1.06
C HIS A 110 -13.84 1.68 0.17
N ILE A 111 -12.92 0.78 -0.17
CA ILE A 111 -13.27 -0.41 -0.96
C ILE A 111 -14.24 -1.30 -0.18
N LYS A 112 -13.96 -1.57 1.09
CA LYS A 112 -14.82 -2.39 1.96
C LYS A 112 -16.19 -1.76 2.18
N PHE A 113 -16.24 -0.44 2.37
CA PHE A 113 -17.52 0.27 2.44
C PHE A 113 -18.35 0.12 1.16
N ASN A 114 -17.75 0.30 0.00
CA ASN A 114 -18.46 0.16 -1.28
C ASN A 114 -18.86 -1.29 -1.58
N LEU A 115 -18.04 -2.27 -1.22
CA LEU A 115 -18.40 -3.69 -1.28
C LEU A 115 -19.63 -3.98 -0.41
N GLY A 116 -19.67 -3.43 0.80
CA GLY A 116 -20.85 -3.55 1.68
C GLY A 116 -22.11 -2.98 1.03
N LYS A 117 -22.00 -1.85 0.33
CA LYS A 117 -23.12 -1.28 -0.44
C LYS A 117 -23.57 -2.18 -1.58
N CYS A 118 -22.62 -2.71 -2.36
CA CYS A 118 -22.92 -3.63 -3.47
C CYS A 118 -23.68 -4.87 -2.96
N ARG A 119 -23.16 -5.51 -1.90
CA ARG A 119 -23.76 -6.69 -1.29
C ARG A 119 -25.15 -6.42 -0.72
N PHE A 120 -25.30 -5.31 0.01
CA PHE A 120 -26.62 -4.90 0.50
C PHE A 120 -27.61 -4.72 -0.66
N ASN A 121 -27.21 -4.07 -1.75
CA ASN A 121 -28.08 -3.88 -2.90
C ASN A 121 -28.43 -5.18 -3.64
N LEU A 122 -27.49 -6.14 -3.76
CA LEU A 122 -27.81 -7.47 -4.28
C LEU A 122 -28.87 -8.19 -3.43
N ALA A 123 -28.75 -8.10 -2.11
CA ALA A 123 -29.74 -8.66 -1.20
C ALA A 123 -31.13 -8.02 -1.39
N ILE A 124 -31.20 -6.70 -1.61
CA ILE A 124 -32.46 -6.00 -1.92
C ILE A 124 -33.04 -6.44 -3.28
N LEU A 125 -32.20 -6.77 -4.25
CA LEU A 125 -32.61 -7.31 -5.55
C LEU A 125 -33.01 -8.81 -5.48
N GLY A 126 -32.90 -9.44 -4.30
CA GLY A 126 -33.32 -10.83 -4.09
C GLY A 126 -32.26 -11.88 -4.42
N HIS A 127 -31.01 -11.48 -4.67
CA HIS A 127 -29.89 -12.41 -4.80
C HIS A 127 -29.44 -12.85 -3.40
N ASP A 128 -29.40 -14.17 -3.16
CA ASP A 128 -28.95 -14.84 -1.93
C ASP A 128 -29.00 -13.97 -0.66
N LYS A 129 -30.22 -13.51 -0.34
CA LYS A 129 -30.46 -12.34 0.52
C LYS A 129 -29.74 -12.45 1.87
N GLU A 130 -29.79 -13.63 2.50
CA GLU A 130 -29.16 -13.86 3.80
C GLU A 130 -27.62 -13.75 3.73
N ASN A 131 -27.00 -14.40 2.74
CA ASN A 131 -25.55 -14.41 2.59
C ASN A 131 -25.01 -13.05 2.18
N ASP A 132 -25.66 -12.38 1.23
CA ASP A 132 -25.25 -11.03 0.81
C ASP A 132 -25.36 -10.03 1.97
N LEU A 133 -26.39 -10.12 2.83
CA LEU A 133 -26.48 -9.28 4.03
C LEU A 133 -25.36 -9.57 5.03
N LYS A 134 -25.02 -10.84 5.27
CA LYS A 134 -23.89 -11.23 6.12
C LYS A 134 -22.56 -10.69 5.58
N GLU A 135 -22.33 -10.80 4.27
CA GLU A 135 -21.15 -10.24 3.62
C GLU A 135 -21.13 -8.71 3.71
N ALA A 136 -22.28 -8.03 3.52
CA ALA A 136 -22.38 -6.59 3.67
C ALA A 136 -22.02 -6.13 5.09
N ILE A 137 -22.52 -6.82 6.11
CA ILE A 137 -22.22 -6.57 7.52
C ILE A 137 -20.71 -6.70 7.77
N GLN A 138 -20.09 -7.78 7.29
CA GLN A 138 -18.65 -7.98 7.47
C GLN A 138 -17.85 -6.88 6.77
N ALA A 139 -18.23 -6.51 5.55
CA ALA A 139 -17.55 -5.47 4.80
C ALA A 139 -17.65 -4.08 5.49
N TYR A 140 -18.81 -3.73 6.05
CA TYR A 140 -18.96 -2.50 6.83
C TYR A 140 -18.14 -2.52 8.12
N LYS A 141 -18.06 -3.66 8.82
CA LYS A 141 -17.19 -3.81 9.99
C LYS A 141 -15.72 -3.63 9.62
N ASP A 142 -15.28 -4.24 8.53
CA ASP A 142 -13.91 -4.07 8.02
C ASP A 142 -13.62 -2.60 7.68
N ALA A 143 -14.58 -1.89 7.09
CA ALA A 143 -14.45 -0.47 6.80
C ALA A 143 -14.32 0.39 8.08
N LEU A 144 -15.04 0.04 9.15
CA LEU A 144 -14.97 0.70 10.46
C LEU A 144 -13.65 0.45 11.22
N ASN A 145 -12.84 -0.52 10.81
CA ASN A 145 -11.47 -0.65 11.31
C ASN A 145 -10.54 0.44 10.72
N THR A 146 -10.92 1.01 9.57
CA THR A 146 -10.17 2.08 8.91
C THR A 146 -10.76 3.46 9.20
N PHE A 147 -12.08 3.58 9.13
CA PHE A 147 -12.79 4.81 9.43
C PHE A 147 -12.93 5.00 10.93
N SER A 148 -12.66 6.22 11.41
CA SER A 148 -12.87 6.56 12.81
C SER A 148 -13.56 7.91 12.91
N ILE A 149 -14.26 8.14 14.02
CA ILE A 149 -14.90 9.42 14.33
C ILE A 149 -13.90 10.58 14.26
N LYS A 150 -12.63 10.35 14.63
CA LYS A 150 -11.58 11.38 14.65
C LYS A 150 -11.00 11.68 13.27
N LYS A 151 -10.76 10.65 12.44
CA LYS A 151 -10.09 10.80 11.13
C LYS A 151 -11.09 11.09 10.01
N ASP A 152 -12.25 10.42 10.03
CA ASP A 152 -13.23 10.40 8.94
C ASP A 152 -14.67 10.34 9.49
N PRO A 153 -15.15 11.38 10.21
CA PRO A 153 -16.44 11.35 10.90
C PRO A 153 -17.63 11.08 9.97
N ALA A 154 -17.62 11.65 8.76
CA ALA A 154 -18.69 11.46 7.79
C ALA A 154 -18.78 10.01 7.26
N ASN A 155 -17.64 9.41 6.91
CA ASN A 155 -17.60 8.02 6.44
C ASN A 155 -17.96 7.05 7.57
N TYR A 156 -17.47 7.32 8.79
CA TYR A 156 -17.82 6.54 9.97
C TYR A 156 -19.34 6.53 10.22
N ALA A 157 -19.97 7.72 10.27
CA ALA A 157 -21.41 7.84 10.49
C ALA A 157 -22.22 7.14 9.40
N THR A 158 -21.84 7.33 8.13
CA THR A 158 -22.50 6.67 6.99
C THR A 158 -22.36 5.15 7.05
N THR A 159 -21.18 4.65 7.43
CA THR A 159 -20.93 3.21 7.52
C THR A 159 -21.71 2.58 8.68
N GLN A 160 -21.78 3.25 9.83
CA GLN A 160 -22.62 2.81 10.95
C GLN A 160 -24.11 2.77 10.57
N ASN A 161 -24.61 3.79 9.85
CA ASN A 161 -25.99 3.80 9.38
C ASN A 161 -26.29 2.62 8.43
N ASN A 162 -25.40 2.37 7.47
CA ASN A 162 -25.57 1.25 6.54
C ASN A 162 -25.44 -0.11 7.23
N LEU A 163 -24.58 -0.23 8.24
CA LEU A 163 -24.47 -1.42 9.06
C LEU A 163 -25.78 -1.67 9.83
N GLY A 164 -26.40 -0.62 10.39
CA GLY A 164 -27.71 -0.70 11.02
C GLY A 164 -28.80 -1.16 10.05
N ASN A 165 -28.84 -0.59 8.84
CA ASN A 165 -29.77 -1.03 7.79
C ASN A 165 -29.57 -2.50 7.43
N ALA A 166 -28.32 -2.95 7.25
CA ALA A 166 -28.02 -4.34 6.95
C ALA A 166 -28.48 -5.30 8.06
N TYR A 167 -28.28 -4.93 9.32
CA TYR A 167 -28.79 -5.70 10.46
C TYR A 167 -30.32 -5.74 10.52
N SER A 168 -30.98 -4.59 10.31
CA SER A 168 -32.44 -4.50 10.29
C SER A 168 -33.02 -5.39 9.20
N THR A 169 -32.50 -5.29 7.99
CA THR A 169 -32.96 -6.11 6.87
C THR A 169 -32.68 -7.60 7.09
N LEU A 170 -31.55 -7.96 7.71
CA LEU A 170 -31.24 -9.36 8.02
C LEU A 170 -32.18 -9.95 9.07
N ALA A 171 -32.65 -9.15 10.03
CA ALA A 171 -33.62 -9.59 11.03
C ALA A 171 -35.02 -9.87 10.44
N GLU A 172 -35.29 -9.39 9.23
CA GLU A 172 -36.54 -9.61 8.47
C GLU A 172 -36.44 -10.81 7.51
N VAL A 173 -35.27 -11.45 7.39
CA VAL A 173 -35.06 -12.69 6.60
C VAL A 173 -35.34 -13.90 7.47
#